data_AF-A0A2N4TVH9-F1
#
_entry.id   AF-A0A2N4TVH9-F1
#
_cell.length_a   1.000
_cell.length_b   1.000
_cell.length_c   1.000
_cell.angle_alpha   90.00
_cell.angle_beta   90.00
_cell.angle_gamma   90.00
#
_symmetry.space_group_name_H-M   'P 1'
#
loop_
_entity.id
_entity.type
_entity.pdbx_description
1 polymer ?
#
loop_
_entity_poly.entity_id
_entity_poly.type
_entity_poly.pdbx_seq_one_letter_code
_entity_poly.pdbx_strand_id
1 'polypeptide(L)'
;MSDDSNDFKAGRRTALKGMAAILATGVVPAIHAQEKLTLRYLGTAVNQDKLIAEKFEADTGIRVQYVAVTTDEITKRAVTAPSSFDLIDTEYFSLKKIVPTGNLLGIDARRIKNADKITSLFTKGEVAGKKVGDQGTAPKKVMYLPGANATTFATSPTQFMTLIPTVYNADTLGIRPDLIKRPINSWAELLNPEFKGRASILNIPSIGIMDAAMVVEAKGLHKYADKGNMTRAEIDLTIKTLIEAKKAGQFRALWKDFNESVNLMSSGEVVIQSMWSPAVTAVRSKGIDCTFQPLKEGYRAWAAGFGIPKTVSGKKLDAAYEFINWFLDGWAGAYLNRQGYYSAVLETAKAKMEPYEWAYWMEGKPAAKDIKSPHGDVLAKAGSVRDGGSYEQRMGGIACWNAVMDENEYMVRKWNEFVAA
;
A
#
# COMPACT_ATOMS: atom_id res chain seq x y z
N MET A 1 28.33 -36.38 -74.65
CA MET A 1 29.32 -37.48 -74.56
C MET A 1 29.21 -38.04 -73.15
N SER A 2 28.77 -39.31 -73.06
CA SER A 2 28.78 -40.25 -71.92
C SER A 2 28.16 -39.80 -70.59
N ASP A 3 26.99 -40.34 -70.21
CA ASP A 3 26.78 -41.61 -69.45
C ASP A 3 27.17 -41.45 -67.97
N ASP A 4 26.17 -41.43 -67.07
CA ASP A 4 25.75 -42.54 -66.17
C ASP A 4 26.61 -42.56 -64.89
N SER A 5 26.13 -42.79 -63.67
CA SER A 5 24.83 -43.12 -63.07
C SER A 5 25.02 -43.17 -61.54
N ASN A 6 23.91 -43.29 -60.80
CA ASN A 6 23.76 -43.75 -59.40
C ASN A 6 24.02 -42.73 -58.26
N ASP A 7 23.23 -42.64 -57.19
CA ASP A 7 22.20 -43.54 -56.66
C ASP A 7 21.28 -42.81 -55.64
N PHE A 8 19.97 -43.10 -55.68
CA PHE A 8 19.01 -43.43 -54.58
C PHE A 8 19.08 -42.65 -53.23
N LYS A 9 18.03 -42.18 -52.53
CA LYS A 9 16.61 -42.58 -52.22
C LYS A 9 16.04 -41.43 -51.37
N ALA A 10 14.75 -41.19 -51.12
CA ALA A 10 13.47 -41.68 -51.59
C ALA A 10 12.42 -40.70 -51.00
N GLY A 11 11.61 -40.08 -51.84
CA GLY A 11 10.42 -39.32 -51.45
C GLY A 11 9.20 -39.92 -52.13
N ARG A 12 8.44 -40.74 -51.41
CA ARG A 12 7.14 -41.31 -51.80
C ARG A 12 6.17 -40.93 -50.67
N ARG A 13 4.93 -40.48 -50.90
CA ARG A 13 4.11 -40.34 -52.11
C ARG A 13 2.80 -39.68 -51.65
N THR A 14 2.18 -38.87 -52.52
CA THR A 14 0.74 -38.79 -52.88
C THR A 14 -0.33 -39.08 -51.82
N ALA A 15 -1.50 -38.46 -51.80
CA ALA A 15 -2.15 -37.44 -52.62
C ALA A 15 -3.51 -37.21 -51.93
N LEU A 16 -3.91 -35.96 -51.78
CA LEU A 16 -5.32 -35.64 -51.55
C LEU A 16 -6.09 -35.83 -52.85
N LYS A 17 -7.18 -36.61 -52.81
CA LYS A 17 -8.55 -36.27 -53.27
C LYS A 17 -9.36 -37.53 -53.54
N GLY A 18 -10.55 -37.64 -52.95
CA GLY A 18 -11.57 -38.60 -53.38
C GLY A 18 -12.69 -38.94 -52.38
N MET A 19 -13.60 -37.97 -52.18
CA MET A 19 -15.06 -38.06 -51.90
C MET A 19 -15.70 -39.10 -50.93
N ALA A 20 -16.53 -38.52 -50.03
CA ALA A 20 -17.90 -38.92 -49.61
C ALA A 20 -18.10 -40.22 -48.80
N ALA A 21 -19.04 -40.38 -47.89
CA ALA A 21 -19.92 -39.52 -47.09
C ALA A 21 -20.66 -40.50 -46.15
N ILE A 22 -20.68 -40.30 -44.81
CA ILE A 22 -21.72 -40.87 -43.93
C ILE A 22 -22.06 -39.83 -42.85
N LEU A 23 -23.35 -39.54 -42.78
CA LEU A 23 -24.04 -38.65 -41.85
C LEU A 23 -24.14 -39.26 -40.44
N ALA A 24 -24.29 -38.34 -39.47
CA ALA A 24 -25.03 -38.47 -38.21
C ALA A 24 -24.27 -38.90 -36.93
N THR A 25 -24.61 -38.14 -35.88
CA THR A 25 -24.35 -38.28 -34.44
C THR A 25 -22.90 -38.12 -33.95
N GLY A 26 -22.37 -36.92 -34.10
CA GLY A 26 -21.26 -36.45 -33.28
C GLY A 26 -21.52 -35.01 -32.87
N VAL A 27 -22.07 -34.82 -31.67
CA VAL A 27 -21.98 -33.53 -30.98
C VAL A 27 -20.49 -33.24 -30.84
N VAL A 28 -19.94 -32.44 -31.73
CA VAL A 28 -18.65 -31.80 -31.47
C VAL A 28 -18.92 -30.94 -30.25
N PRO A 29 -18.30 -31.18 -29.08
CA PRO A 29 -18.47 -30.26 -27.98
C PRO A 29 -17.94 -28.94 -28.51
N ALA A 30 -18.83 -27.98 -28.73
CA ALA A 30 -18.42 -26.60 -28.82
C ALA A 30 -17.69 -26.37 -27.51
N ILE A 31 -16.34 -26.35 -27.57
CA ILE A 31 -15.50 -25.88 -26.48
C ILE A 31 -15.91 -24.43 -26.32
N HIS A 32 -16.98 -24.21 -25.56
CA HIS A 32 -17.30 -22.91 -25.01
C HIS A 32 -16.11 -22.64 -24.12
N ALA A 33 -15.17 -21.84 -24.62
CA ALA A 33 -14.13 -21.28 -23.80
C ALA A 33 -14.87 -20.54 -22.69
N GLN A 34 -15.03 -21.20 -21.54
CA GLN A 34 -15.74 -20.67 -20.40
C GLN A 34 -15.06 -19.34 -20.08
N GLU A 35 -15.82 -18.24 -20.13
CA GLU A 35 -15.24 -16.92 -19.83
C GLU A 35 -14.49 -17.01 -18.51
N LYS A 36 -13.21 -16.62 -18.54
CA LYS A 36 -12.36 -16.68 -17.35
C LYS A 36 -13.03 -15.87 -16.25
N LEU A 37 -13.17 -16.50 -15.08
CA LEU A 37 -13.69 -15.84 -13.90
C LEU A 37 -12.86 -14.58 -13.63
N THR A 38 -13.53 -13.44 -13.49
CA THR A 38 -12.88 -12.13 -13.31
C THR A 38 -13.31 -11.52 -11.96
N LEU A 39 -12.32 -11.07 -11.19
CA LEU A 39 -12.50 -10.32 -9.95
C LEU A 39 -12.30 -8.82 -10.22
N ARG A 40 -13.31 -8.00 -9.94
CA ARG A 40 -13.18 -6.53 -9.93
C ARG A 40 -12.56 -6.10 -8.61
N TYR A 41 -11.33 -5.64 -8.66
CA TYR A 41 -10.54 -5.27 -7.49
C TYR A 41 -10.52 -3.73 -7.36
N LEU A 42 -11.28 -3.21 -6.39
CA LEU A 42 -11.25 -1.82 -5.94
C LEU A 42 -10.10 -1.57 -4.97
N GLY A 43 -9.26 -0.57 -5.25
CA GLY A 43 -8.14 -0.24 -4.35
C GLY A 43 -7.37 1.00 -4.81
N THR A 44 -6.29 1.33 -4.09
CA THR A 44 -5.33 2.33 -4.57
C THR A 44 -4.36 1.67 -5.55
N ALA A 45 -3.60 2.47 -6.28
CA ALA A 45 -2.55 1.97 -7.19
C ALA A 45 -1.39 1.28 -6.45
N VAL A 46 -1.31 1.33 -5.11
CA VAL A 46 -0.19 0.79 -4.31
C VAL A 46 0.01 -0.71 -4.51
N ASN A 47 -1.08 -1.49 -4.50
CA ASN A 47 -1.05 -2.94 -4.61
C ASN A 47 -1.52 -3.45 -6.00
N GLN A 48 -1.75 -2.54 -6.94
CA GLN A 48 -2.33 -2.84 -8.25
C GLN A 48 -1.29 -2.63 -9.34
N ASP A 49 -0.48 -3.66 -9.57
CA ASP A 49 0.49 -3.70 -10.67
C ASP A 49 0.12 -4.80 -11.67
N LYS A 50 0.25 -4.49 -12.96
CA LYS A 50 -0.03 -5.42 -14.06
C LYS A 50 0.69 -6.76 -13.88
N LEU A 51 1.93 -6.77 -13.42
CA LEU A 51 2.71 -7.99 -13.22
C LEU A 51 2.13 -8.87 -12.10
N ILE A 52 1.47 -8.27 -11.10
CA ILE A 52 0.77 -9.02 -10.04
C ILE A 52 -0.45 -9.73 -10.64
N ALA A 53 -1.28 -9.01 -11.43
CA ALA A 53 -2.44 -9.61 -12.08
C ALA A 53 -2.05 -10.70 -13.08
N GLU A 54 -1.03 -10.48 -13.91
CA GLU A 54 -0.55 -11.46 -14.89
C GLU A 54 -0.01 -12.72 -14.22
N LYS A 55 0.76 -12.55 -13.13
CA LYS A 55 1.29 -13.70 -12.38
C LYS A 55 0.16 -14.50 -11.74
N PHE A 56 -0.82 -13.83 -11.11
CA PHE A 56 -1.97 -14.49 -10.52
C PHE A 56 -2.81 -15.23 -11.56
N GLU A 57 -3.09 -14.61 -12.71
CA GLU A 57 -3.84 -15.27 -13.80
C GLU A 57 -3.07 -16.46 -14.37
N ALA A 58 -1.75 -16.37 -14.49
CA ALA A 58 -0.92 -17.49 -14.94
C ALA A 58 -0.94 -18.66 -13.94
N ASP A 59 -0.93 -18.37 -12.65
CA ASP A 59 -0.89 -19.40 -11.60
C ASP A 59 -2.27 -20.05 -11.34
N THR A 60 -3.37 -19.32 -11.58
CA THR A 60 -4.72 -19.73 -11.14
C THR A 60 -5.77 -19.80 -12.25
N GLY A 61 -5.53 -19.17 -13.39
CA GLY A 61 -6.51 -18.99 -14.46
C GLY A 61 -7.60 -17.93 -14.17
N ILE A 62 -7.55 -17.25 -13.03
CA ILE A 62 -8.52 -16.21 -12.63
C ILE A 62 -7.99 -14.84 -13.04
N ARG A 63 -8.85 -14.02 -13.66
CA ARG A 63 -8.51 -12.65 -14.05
C ARG A 63 -8.77 -11.66 -12.92
N VAL A 64 -7.95 -10.63 -12.85
CA VAL A 64 -8.16 -9.46 -11.98
C VAL A 64 -8.34 -8.23 -12.85
N GLN A 65 -9.45 -7.53 -12.66
CA GLN A 65 -9.70 -6.22 -13.25
C GLN A 65 -9.52 -5.16 -12.16
N TYR A 66 -8.45 -4.37 -12.28
CA TYR A 66 -8.18 -3.29 -11.36
C TYR A 66 -9.13 -2.10 -11.55
N VAL A 67 -9.59 -1.57 -10.42
CA VAL A 67 -10.35 -0.33 -10.29
C VAL A 67 -9.56 0.57 -9.33
N ALA A 68 -8.51 1.20 -9.86
CA ALA A 68 -7.61 2.07 -9.12
C ALA A 68 -8.27 3.44 -8.89
N VAL A 69 -8.45 3.82 -7.63
CA VAL A 69 -9.01 5.13 -7.22
C VAL A 69 -8.31 5.67 -5.97
N THR A 70 -8.65 6.88 -5.54
CA THR A 70 -8.09 7.49 -4.32
C THR A 70 -8.68 6.86 -3.05
N THR A 71 -7.99 6.97 -1.90
CA THR A 71 -8.45 6.48 -0.60
C THR A 71 -9.89 6.91 -0.25
N ASP A 72 -10.24 8.16 -0.53
CA ASP A 72 -11.59 8.68 -0.26
C ASP A 72 -12.65 8.02 -1.17
N GLU A 73 -12.34 7.80 -2.44
CA GLU A 73 -13.25 7.15 -3.39
C GLU A 73 -13.43 5.66 -3.07
N ILE A 74 -12.40 4.97 -2.57
CA ILE A 74 -12.52 3.59 -2.06
C ILE A 74 -13.56 3.54 -0.94
N THR A 75 -13.39 4.41 0.06
CA THR A 75 -14.28 4.46 1.23
C THR A 75 -15.70 4.79 0.81
N LYS A 76 -15.88 5.77 -0.07
CA LYS A 76 -17.20 6.14 -0.62
C LYS A 76 -17.86 4.96 -1.32
N ARG A 77 -17.17 4.27 -2.24
CA ARG A 77 -17.74 3.13 -2.98
C ARG A 77 -18.04 1.94 -2.06
N ALA A 78 -17.21 1.68 -1.06
CA ALA A 78 -17.48 0.65 -0.06
C ALA A 78 -18.79 0.90 0.70
N VAL A 79 -19.11 2.17 0.95
CA VAL A 79 -20.35 2.59 1.64
C VAL A 79 -21.55 2.63 0.70
N THR A 80 -21.40 3.19 -0.51
CA THR A 80 -22.55 3.53 -1.37
C THR A 80 -22.78 2.54 -2.53
N ALA A 81 -21.78 1.76 -2.92
CA ALA A 81 -21.85 0.89 -4.11
C ALA A 81 -21.10 -0.45 -3.91
N PRO A 82 -21.40 -1.25 -2.86
CA PRO A 82 -20.69 -2.49 -2.57
C PRO A 82 -20.87 -3.60 -3.62
N SER A 83 -21.81 -3.47 -4.56
CA SER A 83 -21.96 -4.37 -5.71
C SER A 83 -21.03 -4.05 -6.89
N SER A 84 -20.36 -2.89 -6.85
CA SER A 84 -19.50 -2.41 -7.95
C SER A 84 -18.12 -3.09 -8.02
N PHE A 85 -17.75 -3.87 -7.00
CA PHE A 85 -16.49 -4.60 -6.92
C PHE A 85 -16.71 -6.00 -6.32
N ASP A 86 -15.74 -6.89 -6.51
CA ASP A 86 -15.74 -8.25 -5.94
C ASP A 86 -14.68 -8.43 -4.85
N LEU A 87 -13.64 -7.60 -4.87
CA LEU A 87 -12.58 -7.50 -3.87
C LEU A 87 -12.28 -6.03 -3.60
N ILE A 88 -12.04 -5.68 -2.35
CA ILE A 88 -11.60 -4.33 -1.96
C ILE A 88 -10.26 -4.42 -1.25
N ASP A 89 -9.36 -3.49 -1.52
CA ASP A 89 -8.20 -3.20 -0.70
C ASP A 89 -8.33 -1.79 -0.15
N THR A 90 -8.41 -1.68 1.17
CA THR A 90 -8.67 -0.41 1.84
C THR A 90 -7.80 -0.28 3.07
N GLU A 91 -7.56 0.96 3.47
CA GLU A 91 -6.75 1.26 4.64
C GLU A 91 -7.54 1.00 5.94
N TYR A 92 -6.86 0.48 6.96
CA TYR A 92 -7.49 0.09 8.23
C TYR A 92 -8.21 1.25 8.92
N PHE A 93 -7.73 2.48 8.75
CA PHE A 93 -8.38 3.65 9.35
C PHE A 93 -9.77 3.91 8.78
N SER A 94 -10.00 3.60 7.50
CA SER A 94 -11.29 3.74 6.82
C SER A 94 -12.33 2.76 7.33
N LEU A 95 -11.94 1.68 8.01
CA LEU A 95 -12.87 0.70 8.57
C LEU A 95 -13.85 1.33 9.57
N LYS A 96 -13.46 2.38 10.29
CA LYS A 96 -14.38 3.12 11.17
C LYS A 96 -15.60 3.68 10.43
N LYS A 97 -15.47 3.96 9.12
CA LYS A 97 -16.57 4.39 8.25
C LYS A 97 -17.27 3.22 7.56
N ILE A 98 -16.52 2.17 7.22
CA ILE A 98 -17.02 1.06 6.39
C ILE A 98 -17.75 -0.01 7.22
N VAL A 99 -17.15 -0.47 8.32
CA VAL A 99 -17.70 -1.59 9.12
C VAL A 99 -19.12 -1.32 9.64
N PRO A 100 -19.46 -0.11 10.14
CA PRO A 100 -20.82 0.18 10.61
C PRO A 100 -21.91 0.03 9.53
N THR A 101 -21.56 0.16 8.25
CA THR A 101 -22.53 -0.02 7.14
C THR A 101 -22.96 -1.48 6.98
N GLY A 102 -22.16 -2.43 7.46
CA GLY A 102 -22.38 -3.85 7.25
C GLY A 102 -22.20 -4.30 5.80
N ASN A 103 -21.58 -3.50 4.93
CA ASN A 103 -21.40 -3.83 3.52
C ASN A 103 -20.28 -4.84 3.23
N LEU A 104 -19.31 -5.01 4.13
CA LEU A 104 -18.24 -6.00 4.03
C LEU A 104 -18.55 -7.24 4.87
N LEU A 105 -18.09 -8.40 4.40
CA LEU A 105 -18.06 -9.63 5.16
C LEU A 105 -16.95 -9.56 6.20
N GLY A 106 -17.21 -10.08 7.40
CA GLY A 106 -16.14 -10.54 8.27
C GLY A 106 -15.48 -11.77 7.66
N ILE A 107 -14.20 -11.65 7.34
CA ILE A 107 -13.43 -12.70 6.68
C ILE A 107 -13.15 -13.83 7.67
N ASP A 108 -13.53 -15.05 7.32
CA ASP A 108 -13.25 -16.23 8.14
C ASP A 108 -11.76 -16.57 8.04
N ALA A 109 -11.01 -16.32 9.12
CA ALA A 109 -9.58 -16.57 9.18
C ALA A 109 -9.20 -18.04 8.90
N ARG A 110 -10.10 -19.00 9.11
CA ARG A 110 -9.85 -20.42 8.81
C ARG A 110 -9.71 -20.69 7.30
N ARG A 111 -10.23 -19.80 6.46
CA ARG A 111 -10.06 -19.86 4.99
C ARG A 111 -8.77 -19.20 4.51
N ILE A 112 -7.98 -18.63 5.43
CA ILE A 112 -6.75 -17.90 5.12
C ILE A 112 -5.56 -18.72 5.61
N LYS A 113 -4.82 -19.30 4.66
CA LYS A 113 -3.75 -20.27 4.89
C LYS A 113 -2.63 -19.76 5.81
N ASN A 114 -2.31 -18.47 5.73
CA ASN A 114 -1.23 -17.84 6.49
C ASN A 114 -1.74 -16.82 7.53
N ALA A 115 -2.99 -16.95 8.01
CA ALA A 115 -3.56 -16.01 8.99
C ALA A 115 -2.81 -15.99 10.33
N ASP A 116 -2.32 -17.14 10.78
CA ASP A 116 -1.52 -17.32 11.99
C ASP A 116 -0.12 -16.68 11.89
N LYS A 117 0.34 -16.41 10.66
CA LYS A 117 1.65 -15.82 10.35
C LYS A 117 1.61 -14.32 10.10
N ILE A 118 0.44 -13.69 10.23
CA ILE A 118 0.30 -12.24 10.17
C ILE A 118 1.13 -11.63 11.30
N THR A 119 2.00 -10.67 10.95
CA THR A 119 2.91 -10.00 11.87
C THR A 119 2.19 -9.45 13.12
N SER A 120 2.88 -9.58 14.27
CA SER A 120 2.40 -9.10 15.58
C SER A 120 2.09 -7.60 15.59
N LEU A 121 2.59 -6.83 14.63
CA LEU A 121 2.25 -5.42 14.48
C LEU A 121 0.73 -5.23 14.29
N PHE A 122 0.07 -6.10 13.52
CA PHE A 122 -1.37 -6.01 13.31
C PHE A 122 -2.18 -6.61 14.45
N THR A 123 -1.74 -7.75 14.98
CA THR A 123 -2.55 -8.53 15.94
C THR A 123 -2.33 -8.08 17.39
N LYS A 124 -1.12 -7.64 17.73
CA LYS A 124 -0.73 -7.23 19.10
C LYS A 124 -0.35 -5.74 19.19
N GLY A 125 0.04 -5.12 18.08
CA GLY A 125 0.65 -3.78 18.07
C GLY A 125 2.10 -3.82 18.53
N GLU A 126 2.83 -4.88 18.17
CA GLU A 126 4.19 -5.12 18.63
C GLU A 126 5.13 -5.44 17.48
N VAL A 127 6.36 -4.91 17.57
CA VAL A 127 7.49 -5.23 16.69
C VAL A 127 8.61 -5.78 17.57
N ALA A 128 9.14 -6.95 17.22
CA ALA A 128 10.16 -7.64 18.03
C ALA A 128 9.79 -7.76 19.53
N GLY A 129 8.50 -8.02 19.82
CA GLY A 129 7.97 -8.15 21.18
C GLY A 129 7.83 -6.84 21.97
N LYS A 130 8.08 -5.68 21.33
CA LYS A 130 7.92 -4.36 21.95
C LYS A 130 6.69 -3.65 21.37
N LYS A 131 5.88 -3.05 22.25
CA LYS A 131 4.75 -2.22 21.84
C LYS A 131 5.21 -1.00 21.05
N VAL A 132 4.45 -0.66 20.02
CA VAL A 132 4.65 0.56 19.23
C VAL A 132 3.57 1.58 19.56
N GLY A 133 3.73 2.83 19.09
CA GLY A 133 2.73 3.87 19.25
C GLY A 133 1.36 3.44 18.75
N ASP A 134 0.32 3.71 19.54
CA ASP A 134 -1.04 3.26 19.29
C ASP A 134 -2.03 4.40 19.08
N GLN A 135 -1.59 5.66 19.07
CA GLN A 135 -2.42 6.82 18.76
C GLN A 135 -3.01 6.69 17.34
N GLY A 136 -4.28 7.06 17.18
CA GLY A 136 -5.04 6.88 15.96
C GLY A 136 -5.58 5.45 15.78
N THR A 137 -5.75 5.03 14.52
CA THR A 137 -6.38 3.74 14.19
C THR A 137 -5.33 2.67 13.93
N ALA A 138 -4.62 2.28 14.98
CA ALA A 138 -3.73 1.11 14.94
C ALA A 138 -4.54 -0.15 14.54
N PRO A 139 -4.06 -1.01 13.62
CA PRO A 139 -4.83 -2.14 13.10
C PRO A 139 -5.44 -3.03 14.19
N LYS A 140 -4.69 -3.30 15.28
CA LYS A 140 -5.17 -4.08 16.43
C LYS A 140 -6.51 -3.62 17.02
N LYS A 141 -6.84 -2.32 16.89
CA LYS A 141 -8.09 -1.73 17.42
C LYS A 141 -9.31 -2.02 16.55
N VAL A 142 -9.08 -2.41 15.29
CA VAL A 142 -10.12 -2.58 14.25
C VAL A 142 -9.93 -3.88 13.47
N MET A 143 -9.14 -4.83 13.99
CA MET A 143 -8.70 -6.03 13.27
C MET A 143 -9.78 -7.11 13.21
N TYR A 144 -10.62 -7.20 14.24
CA TYR A 144 -11.51 -8.34 14.47
C TYR A 144 -12.97 -7.91 14.57
N LEU A 145 -13.86 -8.84 14.24
CA LEU A 145 -15.32 -8.72 14.33
C LEU A 145 -15.89 -9.83 15.21
N PRO A 146 -16.97 -9.62 15.97
CA PRO A 146 -17.58 -10.68 16.76
C PRO A 146 -18.27 -11.76 15.90
N GLY A 147 -18.53 -11.49 14.62
CA GLY A 147 -19.16 -12.42 13.69
C GLY A 147 -19.02 -11.99 12.23
N ALA A 148 -19.28 -12.92 11.29
CA ALA A 148 -19.18 -12.68 9.85
C ALA A 148 -20.04 -11.51 9.31
N ASN A 149 -21.11 -11.15 10.02
CA ASN A 149 -22.04 -10.11 9.62
C ASN A 149 -22.03 -8.89 10.55
N ALA A 150 -21.12 -8.85 11.53
CA ALA A 150 -21.09 -7.80 12.54
C ALA A 150 -20.78 -6.42 11.95
N THR A 151 -21.35 -5.40 12.56
CA THR A 151 -21.17 -3.98 12.21
C THR A 151 -20.36 -3.22 13.26
N THR A 152 -19.77 -3.94 14.22
CA THR A 152 -18.95 -3.40 15.30
C THR A 152 -17.65 -4.20 15.40
N PHE A 153 -16.59 -3.54 15.87
CA PHE A 153 -15.32 -4.20 16.11
C PHE A 153 -15.36 -5.06 17.38
N ALA A 154 -14.69 -6.20 17.35
CA ALA A 154 -14.44 -6.99 18.55
C ALA A 154 -13.32 -6.36 19.38
N THR A 155 -13.43 -6.49 20.70
CA THR A 155 -12.43 -5.99 21.66
C THR A 155 -11.29 -6.98 21.92
N SER A 156 -11.42 -8.22 21.43
CA SER A 156 -10.42 -9.28 21.52
C SER A 156 -10.32 -10.03 20.18
N PRO A 157 -9.23 -10.78 19.94
CA PRO A 157 -9.10 -11.62 18.76
C PRO A 157 -10.26 -12.60 18.61
N THR A 158 -10.79 -12.69 17.40
CA THR A 158 -11.83 -13.65 17.02
C THR A 158 -11.45 -14.34 15.72
N GLN A 159 -12.26 -15.29 15.30
CA GLN A 159 -12.13 -15.96 14.00
C GLN A 159 -12.40 -15.03 12.80
N PHE A 160 -13.14 -13.93 13.01
CA PHE A 160 -13.58 -13.06 11.92
C PHE A 160 -12.72 -11.80 11.88
N MET A 161 -11.98 -11.64 10.78
CA MET A 161 -11.14 -10.47 10.54
C MET A 161 -11.91 -9.43 9.73
N THR A 162 -11.65 -8.14 9.97
CA THR A 162 -12.24 -7.05 9.18
C THR A 162 -11.67 -7.02 7.78
N LEU A 163 -10.34 -7.08 7.69
CA LEU A 163 -9.55 -7.17 6.48
C LEU A 163 -8.44 -8.20 6.70
N ILE A 164 -7.99 -8.83 5.62
CA ILE A 164 -6.75 -9.59 5.62
C ILE A 164 -5.62 -8.63 5.24
N PRO A 165 -4.68 -8.33 6.15
CA PRO A 165 -3.68 -7.31 5.90
C PRO A 165 -2.78 -7.66 4.72
N THR A 166 -2.44 -6.65 3.93
CA THR A 166 -1.65 -6.77 2.70
C THR A 166 -0.28 -6.14 2.91
N VAL A 167 -0.23 -4.82 2.79
CA VAL A 167 0.96 -4.00 2.98
C VAL A 167 0.75 -2.92 4.03
N TYR A 168 1.87 -2.47 4.57
CA TYR A 168 1.94 -1.36 5.50
C TYR A 168 3.28 -0.67 5.38
N ASN A 169 3.34 0.55 5.90
CA ASN A 169 4.58 1.31 6.02
C ASN A 169 4.43 2.36 7.12
N ALA A 170 5.51 3.09 7.35
CA ALA A 170 5.48 4.29 8.20
C ALA A 170 6.27 5.42 7.54
N ASP A 171 5.65 6.60 7.56
CA ASP A 171 6.02 7.79 6.80
C ASP A 171 6.55 8.90 7.72
N THR A 172 7.51 9.67 7.20
CA THR A 172 8.15 10.84 7.81
C THR A 172 8.39 11.90 6.74
N LEU A 173 9.38 12.77 6.93
CA LEU A 173 9.75 13.80 5.99
C LEU A 173 10.70 13.25 4.92
N GLY A 174 10.38 13.51 3.65
CA GLY A 174 11.34 13.42 2.55
C GLY A 174 12.12 14.74 2.46
N ILE A 175 13.44 14.66 2.33
CA ILE A 175 14.33 15.82 2.23
C ILE A 175 15.25 15.75 1.00
N ARG A 176 15.68 16.90 0.49
CA ARG A 176 16.74 17.04 -0.53
C ARG A 176 18.08 17.32 0.14
N PRO A 177 18.89 16.31 0.54
CA PRO A 177 20.14 16.54 1.27
C PRO A 177 21.19 17.27 0.43
N ASP A 178 21.09 17.22 -0.89
CA ASP A 178 21.91 18.00 -1.79
C ASP A 178 21.59 19.51 -1.72
N LEU A 179 20.40 19.89 -1.25
CA LEU A 179 19.96 21.27 -1.09
C LEU A 179 19.90 21.73 0.38
N ILE A 180 19.81 20.81 1.34
CA ILE A 180 19.80 21.08 2.77
C ILE A 180 21.17 20.77 3.36
N LYS A 181 21.91 21.80 3.79
CA LYS A 181 23.33 21.68 4.18
C LYS A 181 23.53 21.36 5.67
N ARG A 182 22.50 20.86 6.35
CA ARG A 182 22.56 20.45 7.77
C ARG A 182 21.66 19.25 8.05
N PRO A 183 21.87 18.52 9.16
CA PRO A 183 20.98 17.44 9.57
C PRO A 183 19.56 17.94 9.88
N ILE A 184 18.57 17.09 9.55
CA ILE A 184 17.15 17.23 9.90
C ILE A 184 16.81 16.06 10.81
N ASN A 185 16.25 16.31 12.00
CA ASN A 185 15.99 15.25 12.99
C ASN A 185 14.65 15.38 13.72
N SER A 186 13.80 16.33 13.33
CA SER A 186 12.54 16.61 14.00
C SER A 186 11.43 16.95 12.99
N TRP A 187 10.19 16.55 13.30
CA TRP A 187 9.02 17.01 12.55
C TRP A 187 8.84 18.53 12.55
N ALA A 188 9.35 19.23 13.57
CA ALA A 188 9.30 20.69 13.66
C ALA A 188 9.96 21.40 12.46
N GLU A 189 10.87 20.71 11.77
CA GLU A 189 11.62 21.22 10.62
C GLU A 189 10.72 21.55 9.43
N LEU A 190 9.54 20.92 9.32
CA LEU A 190 8.61 21.23 8.24
C LEU A 190 8.12 22.69 8.27
N LEU A 191 8.06 23.29 9.46
CA LEU A 191 7.72 24.69 9.68
C LEU A 191 8.93 25.54 10.11
N ASN A 192 10.14 25.11 9.75
CA ASN A 192 11.33 25.92 9.95
C ASN A 192 11.35 27.07 8.92
N PRO A 193 11.55 28.34 9.35
CA PRO A 193 11.66 29.49 8.44
C PRO A 193 12.74 29.37 7.37
N GLU A 194 13.79 28.55 7.59
CA GLU A 194 14.81 28.22 6.59
C GLU A 194 14.20 27.68 5.28
N PHE A 195 13.08 26.95 5.38
CA PHE A 195 12.43 26.31 4.23
C PHE A 195 11.18 27.06 3.75
N LYS A 196 11.05 28.34 4.10
CA LYS A 196 9.95 29.19 3.63
C LYS A 196 9.85 29.17 2.11
N GLY A 197 8.66 28.89 1.59
CA GLY A 197 8.36 28.79 0.16
C GLY A 197 8.90 27.52 -0.50
N ARG A 198 9.46 26.58 0.27
CA ARG A 198 10.10 25.35 -0.21
C ARG A 198 9.70 24.10 0.60
N ALA A 199 8.67 24.21 1.41
CA ALA A 199 8.07 23.10 2.14
C ALA A 199 6.75 22.65 1.51
N SER A 200 6.32 21.41 1.77
CA SER A 200 5.00 20.91 1.38
C SER A 200 4.46 19.88 2.39
N ILE A 201 3.15 19.69 2.44
CA ILE A 201 2.49 18.70 3.31
C ILE A 201 1.36 18.00 2.56
N LEU A 202 1.11 16.74 2.92
CA LEU A 202 0.02 15.93 2.36
C LEU A 202 -1.36 16.56 2.61
N ASN A 203 -2.17 16.61 1.56
CA ASN A 203 -3.51 17.20 1.50
C ASN A 203 -4.61 16.14 1.38
N ILE A 204 -4.50 15.08 2.18
CA ILE A 204 -5.59 14.15 2.48
C ILE A 204 -5.96 14.41 3.94
N PRO A 205 -7.13 15.01 4.26
CA PRO A 205 -7.42 15.51 5.61
C PRO A 205 -7.16 14.49 6.73
N SER A 206 -7.61 13.25 6.57
CA SER A 206 -7.45 12.17 7.56
C SER A 206 -6.02 11.65 7.73
N ILE A 207 -5.09 12.09 6.89
CA ILE A 207 -3.67 11.73 6.94
C ILE A 207 -2.83 12.98 7.28
N GLY A 208 -3.01 14.07 6.54
CA GLY A 208 -2.27 15.31 6.70
C GLY A 208 -2.44 15.96 8.08
N ILE A 209 -3.61 15.80 8.72
CA ILE A 209 -3.83 16.30 10.09
C ILE A 209 -2.92 15.58 11.10
N MET A 210 -2.59 14.31 10.87
CA MET A 210 -1.67 13.54 11.72
C MET A 210 -0.24 14.08 11.58
N ASP A 211 0.21 14.31 10.35
CA ASP A 211 1.52 14.92 10.08
C ASP A 211 1.60 16.32 10.74
N ALA A 212 0.52 17.10 10.65
CA ALA A 212 0.44 18.42 11.27
C ALA A 212 0.51 18.36 12.80
N ALA A 213 -0.15 17.40 13.44
CA ALA A 213 -0.03 17.22 14.89
C ALA A 213 1.36 16.76 15.32
N MET A 214 2.04 15.92 14.52
CA MET A 214 3.45 15.58 14.77
C MET A 214 4.32 16.84 14.76
N VAL A 215 4.09 17.75 13.82
CA VAL A 215 4.78 19.05 13.75
C VAL A 215 4.46 19.94 14.96
N VAL A 216 3.18 20.07 15.34
CA VAL A 216 2.74 20.90 16.48
C VAL A 216 3.37 20.41 17.78
N GLU A 217 3.38 19.09 18.02
CA GLU A 217 3.99 18.48 19.20
C GLU A 217 5.51 18.61 19.19
N ALA A 218 6.15 18.42 18.03
CA ALA A 218 7.60 18.61 17.87
C ALA A 218 8.04 20.06 18.11
N LYS A 219 7.17 21.05 17.82
CA LYS A 219 7.40 22.47 18.15
C LYS A 219 7.10 22.83 19.60
N GLY A 220 6.61 21.87 20.41
CA GLY A 220 6.25 22.10 21.81
C GLY A 220 4.99 22.95 22.01
N LEU A 221 4.16 23.11 20.96
CA LEU A 221 2.97 23.96 21.02
C LEU A 221 1.80 23.28 21.75
N HIS A 222 1.69 21.96 21.64
CA HIS A 222 0.68 21.16 22.33
C HIS A 222 1.10 19.70 22.41
N LYS A 223 0.60 18.99 23.43
CA LYS A 223 0.75 17.53 23.55
C LYS A 223 -0.63 16.89 23.49
N TYR A 224 -0.85 16.09 22.46
CA TYR A 224 -2.15 15.45 22.23
C TYR A 224 -2.29 14.20 23.09
N ALA A 225 -3.49 13.96 23.63
CA ALA A 225 -3.82 12.69 24.27
C ALA A 225 -3.81 11.55 23.23
N ASP A 226 -4.47 11.78 22.09
CA ASP A 226 -4.44 10.92 20.91
C ASP A 226 -4.47 11.80 19.65
N LYS A 227 -3.36 11.85 18.89
CA LYS A 227 -3.27 12.61 17.63
C LYS A 227 -4.32 12.20 16.61
N GLY A 228 -4.79 10.95 16.64
CA GLY A 228 -5.82 10.45 15.73
C GLY A 228 -7.25 10.54 16.26
N ASN A 229 -7.46 11.14 17.44
CA ASN A 229 -8.78 11.48 17.94
C ASN A 229 -8.77 12.84 18.67
N MET A 230 -8.48 13.90 17.92
CA MET A 230 -8.40 15.26 18.45
C MET A 230 -9.78 15.80 18.88
N THR A 231 -9.79 16.57 19.96
CA THR A 231 -10.91 17.44 20.31
C THR A 231 -11.04 18.62 19.32
N ARG A 232 -12.18 19.32 19.31
CA ARG A 232 -12.34 20.53 18.47
C ARG A 232 -11.29 21.60 18.76
N ALA A 233 -10.94 21.81 20.03
CA ALA A 233 -9.92 22.78 20.42
C ALA A 233 -8.53 22.41 19.86
N GLU A 234 -8.19 21.12 19.90
CA GLU A 234 -6.95 20.60 19.31
C GLU A 234 -6.94 20.72 17.79
N ILE A 235 -8.07 20.44 17.13
CA ILE A 235 -8.24 20.66 15.69
C ILE A 235 -8.04 22.14 15.35
N ASP A 236 -8.69 23.04 16.05
CA ASP A 236 -8.60 24.49 15.82
C ASP A 236 -7.17 24.99 16.00
N LEU A 237 -6.47 24.54 17.04
CA LEU A 237 -5.06 24.87 17.26
C LEU A 237 -4.17 24.38 16.11
N THR A 238 -4.34 23.12 15.70
CA THR A 238 -3.55 22.49 14.64
C THR A 238 -3.74 23.22 13.32
N ILE A 239 -4.99 23.49 12.95
CA ILE A 239 -5.35 24.15 11.70
C ILE A 239 -4.92 25.62 11.71
N LYS A 240 -5.09 26.33 12.82
CA LYS A 240 -4.58 27.70 12.99
C LYS A 240 -3.07 27.75 12.76
N THR A 241 -2.32 26.81 13.33
CA THR A 241 -0.86 26.72 13.15
C THR A 241 -0.48 26.57 11.67
N LEU A 242 -1.19 25.70 10.93
CA LEU A 242 -0.96 25.51 9.50
C LEU A 242 -1.36 26.74 8.67
N ILE A 243 -2.48 27.39 8.99
CA ILE A 243 -2.94 28.61 8.32
C ILE A 243 -1.92 29.74 8.51
N GLU A 244 -1.42 29.94 9.73
CA GLU A 244 -0.42 30.95 10.04
C GLU A 244 0.88 30.69 9.26
N ALA A 245 1.35 29.44 9.23
CA ALA A 245 2.51 29.05 8.44
C ALA A 245 2.29 29.28 6.93
N LYS A 246 1.12 28.91 6.39
CA LYS A 246 0.79 29.11 4.98
C LYS A 246 0.76 30.59 4.61
N LYS A 247 0.10 31.42 5.42
CA LYS A 247 0.06 32.89 5.24
C LYS A 247 1.43 33.54 5.37
N ALA A 248 2.31 32.98 6.20
CA ALA A 248 3.71 33.38 6.28
C ALA A 248 4.54 32.93 5.05
N GLY A 249 3.95 32.19 4.11
CA GLY A 249 4.58 31.72 2.88
C GLY A 249 5.37 30.41 3.04
N GLN A 250 5.11 29.61 4.08
CA GLN A 250 5.89 28.40 4.35
C GLN A 250 5.77 27.36 3.23
N PHE A 251 4.55 27.08 2.77
CA PHE A 251 4.28 25.99 1.85
C PHE A 251 4.35 26.47 0.39
N ARG A 252 5.14 25.77 -0.43
CA ARG A 252 5.20 25.97 -1.88
C ARG A 252 3.93 25.47 -2.58
N ALA A 253 3.46 24.31 -2.13
CA ALA A 253 2.31 23.56 -2.62
C ALA A 253 1.81 22.61 -1.52
N LEU A 254 0.66 21.98 -1.75
CA LEU A 254 0.15 20.84 -0.98
C LEU A 254 -0.16 19.72 -1.99
N TRP A 255 0.18 18.47 -1.68
CA TRP A 255 0.02 17.33 -2.62
C TRP A 255 -1.03 16.33 -2.14
N LYS A 256 -1.72 15.65 -3.06
CA LYS A 256 -2.79 14.68 -2.78
C LYS A 256 -2.51 13.29 -3.32
N ASP A 257 -1.56 13.16 -4.23
CA ASP A 257 -1.19 11.87 -4.81
C ASP A 257 0.33 11.67 -4.91
N PHE A 258 0.69 10.44 -5.24
CA PHE A 258 2.07 9.98 -5.33
C PHE A 258 2.90 10.82 -6.30
N ASN A 259 2.37 11.07 -7.50
CA ASN A 259 3.11 11.75 -8.57
C ASN A 259 3.33 13.22 -8.23
N GLU A 260 2.34 13.89 -7.65
CA GLU A 260 2.50 15.27 -7.15
C GLU A 260 3.65 15.36 -6.14
N SER A 261 3.71 14.45 -5.17
CA SER A 261 4.79 14.44 -4.16
C SER A 261 6.18 14.25 -4.79
N VAL A 262 6.31 13.34 -5.77
CA VAL A 262 7.56 13.06 -6.49
C VAL A 262 7.97 14.28 -7.33
N ASN A 263 7.03 14.90 -8.03
CA ASN A 263 7.31 16.03 -8.91
C ASN A 263 7.82 17.25 -8.13
N LEU A 264 7.24 17.54 -6.97
CA LEU A 264 7.68 18.63 -6.09
C LEU A 264 9.14 18.47 -5.61
N MET A 265 9.55 17.25 -5.24
CA MET A 265 10.97 17.00 -4.91
C MET A 265 11.86 17.02 -6.14
N SER A 266 11.39 16.43 -7.24
CA SER A 266 12.20 16.28 -8.46
C SER A 266 12.54 17.64 -9.08
N SER A 267 11.62 18.60 -9.07
CA SER A 267 11.86 19.94 -9.60
C SER A 267 12.80 20.79 -8.72
N GLY A 268 12.97 20.42 -7.44
CA GLY A 268 13.74 21.20 -6.46
C GLY A 268 12.98 22.42 -5.91
N GLU A 269 11.71 22.61 -6.31
CA GLU A 269 10.84 23.64 -5.74
C GLU A 269 10.51 23.38 -4.26
N VAL A 270 10.40 22.10 -3.89
CA VAL A 270 10.27 21.64 -2.51
C VAL A 270 11.54 20.89 -2.13
N VAL A 271 12.07 21.19 -0.94
CA VAL A 271 13.25 20.50 -0.37
C VAL A 271 12.93 19.68 0.87
N ILE A 272 11.78 19.91 1.49
CA ILE A 272 11.31 19.20 2.67
C ILE A 272 9.79 19.05 2.58
N GLN A 273 9.28 17.84 2.77
CA GLN A 273 7.84 17.61 2.87
C GLN A 273 7.50 16.36 3.63
N SER A 274 6.29 16.29 4.21
CA SER A 274 5.76 14.97 4.55
C SER A 274 5.62 14.17 3.26
N MET A 275 6.10 12.92 3.28
CA MET A 275 6.28 12.15 2.07
C MET A 275 6.09 10.67 2.34
N TRP A 276 5.45 9.97 1.40
CA TRP A 276 5.40 8.52 1.44
C TRP A 276 6.78 7.94 1.15
N SER A 277 7.22 6.96 1.95
CA SER A 277 8.55 6.34 1.79
C SER A 277 8.85 5.87 0.35
N PRO A 278 7.90 5.24 -0.39
CA PRO A 278 8.14 4.84 -1.79
C PRO A 278 8.32 6.01 -2.77
N ALA A 279 7.77 7.19 -2.46
CA ALA A 279 7.94 8.37 -3.31
C ALA A 279 9.40 8.87 -3.25
N VAL A 280 10.08 8.76 -2.11
CA VAL A 280 11.53 9.05 -2.00
C VAL A 280 12.34 8.12 -2.91
N THR A 281 12.00 6.83 -2.93
CA THR A 281 12.61 5.84 -3.83
C THR A 281 12.43 6.21 -5.30
N ALA A 282 11.25 6.72 -5.68
CA ALA A 282 10.97 7.17 -7.05
C ALA A 282 11.71 8.47 -7.45
N VAL A 283 12.01 9.34 -6.49
CA VAL A 283 12.88 10.51 -6.75
C VAL A 283 14.32 10.05 -6.98
N ARG A 284 14.81 9.11 -6.16
CA ARG A 284 16.16 8.54 -6.28
C ARG A 284 16.38 7.81 -7.60
N SER A 285 15.39 7.07 -8.11
CA SER A 285 15.51 6.37 -9.39
C SER A 285 15.69 7.32 -10.57
N LYS A 286 15.37 8.61 -10.41
CA LYS A 286 15.66 9.69 -11.39
C LYS A 286 17.06 10.29 -11.25
N GLY A 287 17.92 9.73 -10.38
CA GLY A 287 19.26 10.24 -10.11
C GLY A 287 19.28 11.48 -9.22
N ILE A 288 18.21 11.75 -8.48
CA ILE A 288 18.06 12.92 -7.62
C ILE A 288 18.23 12.50 -6.16
N ASP A 289 19.13 13.18 -5.45
CA ASP A 289 19.35 12.96 -4.02
C ASP A 289 18.08 13.32 -3.23
N CYS A 290 17.48 12.31 -2.61
CA CYS A 290 16.33 12.46 -1.73
C CYS A 290 16.49 11.50 -0.57
N THR A 291 16.20 11.91 0.66
CA THR A 291 16.35 11.06 1.86
C THR A 291 15.04 11.03 2.63
N PHE A 292 14.64 9.83 3.03
CA PHE A 292 13.51 9.61 3.90
C PHE A 292 13.97 9.69 5.35
N GLN A 293 13.74 10.83 6.00
CA GLN A 293 14.46 11.17 7.23
C GLN A 293 13.90 10.43 8.45
N PRO A 294 14.70 9.66 9.21
CA PRO A 294 14.32 9.22 10.56
C PRO A 294 14.26 10.44 11.49
N LEU A 295 13.13 10.60 12.19
CA LEU A 295 12.86 11.74 13.08
C LEU A 295 12.70 11.25 14.52
N LYS A 296 13.14 12.06 15.49
CA LYS A 296 13.14 11.68 16.91
C LYS A 296 11.74 11.45 17.49
N GLU A 297 10.72 12.10 16.93
CA GLU A 297 9.33 11.91 17.36
C GLU A 297 8.69 10.65 16.76
N GLY A 298 9.39 9.97 15.83
CA GLY A 298 8.92 8.73 15.21
C GLY A 298 8.16 8.92 13.90
N TYR A 299 7.50 7.84 13.46
CA TYR A 299 6.83 7.75 12.16
C TYR A 299 5.30 7.75 12.28
N ARG A 300 4.60 8.26 11.26
CA ARG A 300 3.16 8.02 11.07
C ARG A 300 2.95 6.75 10.26
N ALA A 301 2.33 5.74 10.84
CA ALA A 301 2.06 4.48 10.20
C ALA A 301 0.72 4.42 9.47
N TRP A 302 0.64 3.52 8.49
CA TRP A 302 -0.57 3.17 7.78
C TRP A 302 -0.51 1.71 7.37
N ALA A 303 -1.69 1.12 7.17
CA ALA A 303 -1.81 -0.26 6.73
C ALA A 303 -3.05 -0.46 5.89
N ALA A 304 -2.97 -1.36 4.93
CA ALA A 304 -4.06 -1.76 4.06
C ALA A 304 -4.35 -3.26 4.18
N GLY A 305 -5.50 -3.67 3.67
CA GLY A 305 -5.92 -5.06 3.69
C GLY A 305 -7.08 -5.35 2.76
N PHE A 306 -7.19 -6.63 2.37
CA PHE A 306 -8.27 -7.12 1.55
C PHE A 306 -9.54 -7.37 2.34
N GLY A 307 -10.66 -6.86 1.83
CA GLY A 307 -12.00 -7.18 2.26
C GLY A 307 -12.83 -7.72 1.10
N ILE A 308 -13.97 -8.33 1.43
CA ILE A 308 -14.90 -8.87 0.45
C ILE A 308 -16.29 -8.29 0.75
N PRO A 309 -16.98 -7.68 -0.22
CA PRO A 309 -18.32 -7.16 0.00
C PRO A 309 -19.34 -8.31 0.18
N LYS A 310 -20.38 -8.09 0.99
CA LYS A 310 -21.44 -9.08 1.25
C LYS A 310 -22.22 -9.52 0.00
N THR A 311 -22.13 -8.72 -1.07
CA THR A 311 -22.74 -8.99 -2.38
C THR A 311 -22.05 -10.14 -3.13
N VAL A 312 -20.85 -10.56 -2.72
CA VAL A 312 -20.06 -11.60 -3.37
C VAL A 312 -20.35 -12.97 -2.76
N SER A 313 -20.68 -13.94 -3.60
CA SER A 313 -21.03 -15.31 -3.20
C SER A 313 -20.58 -16.34 -4.25
N GLY A 314 -20.71 -17.63 -3.92
CA GLY A 314 -20.41 -18.75 -4.80
C GLY A 314 -18.98 -18.72 -5.35
N LYS A 315 -18.81 -19.06 -6.64
CA LYS A 315 -17.49 -19.14 -7.30
C LYS A 315 -16.66 -17.86 -7.21
N LYS A 316 -17.31 -16.69 -7.20
CA LYS A 316 -16.60 -15.40 -7.04
C LYS A 316 -16.03 -15.23 -5.63
N LEU A 317 -16.76 -15.69 -4.60
CA LEU A 317 -16.27 -15.67 -3.23
C LEU A 317 -15.05 -16.58 -3.09
N ASP A 318 -15.11 -17.78 -3.65
CA ASP A 318 -13.98 -18.72 -3.62
C ASP A 318 -12.76 -18.16 -4.35
N ALA A 319 -12.95 -17.53 -5.50
CA ALA A 319 -11.87 -16.84 -6.21
C ALA A 319 -11.29 -15.65 -5.43
N ALA A 320 -12.11 -14.89 -4.70
CA ALA A 320 -11.61 -13.82 -3.84
C ALA A 320 -10.72 -14.38 -2.71
N TYR A 321 -11.12 -15.49 -2.07
CA TYR A 321 -10.28 -16.19 -1.09
C TYR A 321 -9.00 -16.75 -1.73
N GLU A 322 -9.07 -17.29 -2.95
CA GLU A 322 -7.90 -17.76 -3.70
C GLU A 322 -6.91 -16.61 -3.94
N PHE A 323 -7.40 -15.45 -4.38
CA PHE A 323 -6.55 -14.27 -4.59
C PHE A 323 -5.89 -13.82 -3.28
N ILE A 324 -6.64 -13.75 -2.18
CA ILE A 324 -6.08 -13.36 -0.87
C ILE A 324 -4.99 -14.35 -0.43
N ASN A 325 -5.24 -15.66 -0.53
CA ASN A 325 -4.26 -16.67 -0.17
C ASN A 325 -3.01 -16.62 -1.06
N TRP A 326 -3.19 -16.51 -2.37
CA TRP A 326 -2.08 -16.36 -3.32
C TRP A 326 -1.24 -15.12 -3.03
N PHE A 327 -1.87 -14.00 -2.69
CA PHE A 327 -1.17 -12.76 -2.36
C PHE A 327 -0.31 -12.93 -1.08
N LEU A 328 -0.82 -13.62 -0.08
CA LEU A 328 -0.13 -13.91 1.19
C LEU A 328 0.94 -15.02 1.07
N ASP A 329 0.93 -15.83 0.00
CA ASP A 329 1.90 -16.90 -0.25
C ASP A 329 3.30 -16.38 -0.66
N GLY A 330 3.46 -15.05 -0.73
CA GLY A 330 4.75 -14.37 -0.63
C GLY A 330 5.30 -13.76 -1.91
N TRP A 331 4.82 -14.16 -3.09
CA TRP A 331 5.30 -13.60 -4.36
C TRP A 331 4.95 -12.10 -4.46
N ALA A 332 3.67 -11.76 -4.23
CA ALA A 332 3.23 -10.36 -4.22
C ALA A 332 3.88 -9.56 -3.07
N GLY A 333 4.01 -10.17 -1.90
CA GLY A 333 4.72 -9.57 -0.75
C GLY A 333 6.17 -9.21 -1.07
N ALA A 334 6.93 -10.10 -1.71
CA ALA A 334 8.30 -9.84 -2.15
C ALA A 334 8.38 -8.83 -3.29
N TYR A 335 7.43 -8.88 -4.23
CA TYR A 335 7.30 -7.89 -5.31
C TYR A 335 7.17 -6.47 -4.74
N LEU A 336 6.26 -6.28 -3.79
CA LEU A 336 6.02 -4.97 -3.16
C LEU A 336 7.15 -4.56 -2.20
N ASN A 337 7.82 -5.52 -1.56
CA ASN A 337 8.98 -5.23 -0.71
C ASN A 337 10.14 -4.60 -1.50
N ARG A 338 10.35 -5.03 -2.75
CA ARG A 338 11.32 -4.41 -3.67
C ARG A 338 10.98 -2.96 -4.05
N GLN A 339 9.80 -2.46 -3.67
CA GLN A 339 9.39 -1.05 -3.80
C GLN A 339 9.45 -0.29 -2.47
N GLY A 340 9.83 -0.96 -1.38
CA GLY A 340 9.98 -0.39 -0.04
C GLY A 340 8.79 -0.60 0.90
N TYR A 341 7.74 -1.30 0.48
CA TYR A 341 6.60 -1.68 1.33
C TYR A 341 6.94 -2.89 2.23
N TYR A 342 6.19 -3.06 3.33
CA TYR A 342 6.29 -4.28 4.15
C TYR A 342 5.07 -5.15 3.94
N SER A 343 5.28 -6.46 3.80
CA SER A 343 4.20 -7.45 3.69
C SER A 343 3.69 -7.86 5.07
N ALA A 344 2.38 -8.11 5.18
CA ALA A 344 1.75 -8.59 6.41
C ALA A 344 2.29 -9.94 6.89
N VAL A 345 2.73 -10.81 5.97
CA VAL A 345 3.36 -12.10 6.27
C VAL A 345 4.83 -12.05 5.86
N LEU A 346 5.67 -11.66 6.82
CA LEU A 346 7.10 -11.38 6.56
C LEU A 346 7.88 -12.62 6.10
N GLU A 347 7.57 -13.79 6.66
CA GLU A 347 8.28 -15.03 6.34
C GLU A 347 8.05 -15.51 4.90
N THR A 348 6.83 -15.39 4.36
CA THR A 348 6.53 -15.81 2.98
C THR A 348 7.16 -14.84 1.99
N ALA A 349 7.16 -13.54 2.29
CA ALA A 349 7.90 -12.55 1.51
C ALA A 349 9.41 -12.85 1.53
N LYS A 350 10.00 -13.14 2.69
CA LYS A 350 11.43 -13.49 2.82
C LYS A 350 11.80 -14.68 1.93
N ALA A 351 10.96 -15.71 1.90
CA ALA A 351 11.19 -16.90 1.09
C ALA A 351 11.17 -16.65 -0.43
N LYS A 352 10.69 -15.48 -0.88
CA LYS A 352 10.62 -15.06 -2.29
C LYS A 352 11.55 -13.89 -2.62
N MET A 353 12.41 -13.50 -1.68
CA MET A 353 13.43 -12.46 -1.86
C MET A 353 14.83 -13.07 -1.88
N GLU A 354 15.72 -12.43 -2.64
CA GLU A 354 17.13 -12.77 -2.57
C GLU A 354 17.70 -12.34 -1.21
N PRO A 355 18.69 -13.07 -0.66
CA PRO A 355 19.24 -12.75 0.65
C PRO A 355 19.78 -11.32 0.78
N TYR A 356 20.37 -10.77 -0.29
CA TYR A 356 20.89 -9.40 -0.29
C TYR A 356 19.78 -8.34 -0.32
N GLU A 357 18.64 -8.65 -0.93
CA GLU A 357 17.46 -7.76 -0.94
C GLU A 357 16.87 -7.70 0.48
N TRP A 358 16.70 -8.86 1.13
CA TRP A 358 16.20 -8.93 2.50
C TRP A 358 17.14 -8.23 3.48
N ALA A 359 18.46 -8.44 3.35
CA ALA A 359 19.46 -7.78 4.18
C ALA A 359 19.38 -6.24 4.09
N TYR A 360 19.19 -5.70 2.89
CA TYR A 360 19.04 -4.25 2.70
C TYR A 360 17.70 -3.74 3.22
N TRP A 361 16.59 -4.33 2.75
CA TRP A 361 15.27 -3.82 3.07
C TRP A 361 14.90 -4.08 4.53
N MET A 362 15.08 -5.28 5.04
CA MET A 362 14.55 -5.66 6.36
C MET A 362 15.58 -5.52 7.46
N GLU A 363 16.84 -5.87 7.20
CA GLU A 363 17.89 -5.84 8.23
C GLU A 363 18.65 -4.50 8.26
N GLY A 364 18.38 -3.60 7.30
CA GLY A 364 19.02 -2.28 7.23
C GLY A 364 20.52 -2.32 6.92
N LYS A 365 21.03 -3.44 6.42
CA LYS A 365 22.46 -3.61 6.09
C LYS A 365 22.83 -2.86 4.81
N PRO A 366 24.11 -2.48 4.63
CA PRO A 366 24.58 -1.96 3.36
C PRO A 366 24.25 -2.91 2.20
N ALA A 367 23.81 -2.37 1.07
CA ALA A 367 23.45 -3.14 -0.11
C ALA A 367 24.68 -3.89 -0.66
N ALA A 368 24.68 -5.22 -0.60
CA ALA A 368 25.78 -6.02 -1.14
C ALA A 368 25.86 -6.01 -2.68
N LYS A 369 24.74 -5.67 -3.33
CA LYS A 369 24.57 -5.51 -4.79
C LYS A 369 23.61 -4.36 -5.03
N ASP A 370 23.52 -3.88 -6.28
CA ASP A 370 22.47 -2.94 -6.69
C ASP A 370 21.08 -3.50 -6.32
N ILE A 371 20.30 -2.70 -5.61
CA ILE A 371 18.91 -2.99 -5.26
C ILE A 371 18.04 -2.48 -6.39
N LYS A 372 17.17 -3.35 -6.92
CA LYS A 372 16.34 -3.05 -8.08
C LYS A 372 14.86 -3.03 -7.73
N SER A 373 14.11 -2.21 -8.48
CA SER A 373 12.65 -2.28 -8.52
C SER A 373 12.22 -3.61 -9.15
N PRO A 374 10.95 -4.02 -9.01
CA PRO A 374 10.44 -5.16 -9.75
C PRO A 374 10.52 -5.04 -11.28
N HIS A 375 10.61 -3.81 -11.78
CA HIS A 375 10.77 -3.49 -13.21
C HIS A 375 12.24 -3.44 -13.65
N GLY A 376 13.18 -3.62 -12.72
CA GLY A 376 14.62 -3.70 -13.00
C GLY A 376 15.39 -2.38 -12.81
N ASP A 377 14.72 -1.29 -12.47
CA ASP A 377 15.34 0.02 -12.23
C ASP A 377 16.22 -0.02 -10.97
N VAL A 378 17.38 0.62 -11.01
CA VAL A 378 18.25 0.68 -9.82
C VAL A 378 17.69 1.70 -8.82
N LEU A 379 17.35 1.23 -7.62
CA LEU A 379 16.80 2.02 -6.51
C LEU A 379 17.87 2.44 -5.51
N ALA A 380 18.88 1.58 -5.31
CA ALA A 380 20.04 1.86 -4.46
C ALA A 380 21.26 1.13 -5.02
N LYS A 381 22.43 1.78 -4.94
CA LYS A 381 23.69 1.20 -5.42
C LYS A 381 24.29 0.28 -4.37
N ALA A 382 25.16 -0.63 -4.79
CA ALA A 382 26.00 -1.37 -3.85
C ALA A 382 26.71 -0.40 -2.88
N GLY A 383 26.70 -0.75 -1.59
CA GLY A 383 27.21 0.09 -0.50
C GLY A 383 26.19 1.07 0.11
N SER A 384 25.07 1.36 -0.55
CA SER A 384 24.01 2.22 0.01
C SER A 384 23.37 1.58 1.24
N VAL A 385 22.94 2.41 2.21
CA VAL A 385 22.25 1.99 3.42
C VAL A 385 20.80 2.46 3.37
N ARG A 386 19.86 1.62 3.84
CA ARG A 386 18.43 1.97 3.87
C ARG A 386 18.18 3.10 4.86
N ASP A 387 17.49 4.14 4.39
CA ASP A 387 16.97 5.20 5.25
C ASP A 387 16.15 4.67 6.42
N GLY A 388 16.37 5.22 7.61
CA GLY A 388 15.68 4.81 8.83
C GLY A 388 16.11 3.46 9.39
N GLY A 389 17.04 2.75 8.75
CA GLY A 389 17.63 1.51 9.23
C GLY A 389 16.76 0.28 9.03
N SER A 390 16.83 -0.66 9.97
CA SER A 390 16.13 -1.95 9.88
C SER A 390 14.60 -1.79 10.00
N TYR A 391 13.88 -2.85 9.64
CA TYR A 391 12.44 -2.96 9.87
C TYR A 391 12.07 -2.68 11.33
N GLU A 392 12.80 -3.24 12.28
CA GLU A 392 12.58 -3.07 13.71
C GLU A 392 12.81 -1.63 14.15
N GLN A 393 13.80 -0.94 13.58
CA GLN A 393 14.05 0.47 13.89
C GLN A 393 12.93 1.37 13.34
N ARG A 394 12.50 1.13 12.10
CA ARG A 394 11.44 1.92 11.45
C ARG A 394 10.07 1.65 12.07
N MET A 395 9.64 0.39 12.10
CA MET A 395 8.32 0.03 12.61
C MET A 395 8.27 0.05 14.14
N GLY A 396 9.38 -0.16 14.84
CA GLY A 396 9.47 0.05 16.29
C GLY A 396 9.35 1.53 16.67
N GLY A 397 9.69 2.46 15.76
CA GLY A 397 9.58 3.90 15.94
C GLY A 397 8.22 4.50 15.55
N ILE A 398 7.18 3.69 15.34
CA ILE A 398 5.84 4.21 15.03
C ILE A 398 5.32 5.01 16.23
N ALA A 399 4.90 6.26 15.98
CA ALA A 399 4.38 7.17 16.98
C ALA A 399 2.84 7.22 16.96
N CYS A 400 2.26 7.20 15.75
CA CYS A 400 0.84 7.27 15.53
C CYS A 400 0.46 6.57 14.22
N TRP A 401 -0.84 6.37 14.03
CA TRP A 401 -1.43 5.73 12.85
C TRP A 401 -2.42 6.65 12.17
N ASN A 402 -2.61 6.49 10.86
CA ASN A 402 -3.73 7.07 10.14
C ASN A 402 -5.04 6.84 10.90
N ALA A 403 -5.93 7.83 10.86
CA ALA A 403 -7.13 7.80 11.67
C ALA A 403 -8.32 8.49 11.01
N VAL A 404 -9.51 7.94 11.29
CA VAL A 404 -10.74 8.74 11.33
C VAL A 404 -11.03 9.05 12.79
N MET A 405 -11.17 10.34 13.09
CA MET A 405 -11.53 10.84 14.43
C MET A 405 -13.04 11.00 14.58
N ASP A 406 -13.51 11.14 15.82
CA ASP A 406 -14.94 11.30 16.11
C ASP A 406 -15.46 12.64 15.53
N GLU A 407 -14.65 13.70 15.62
CA GLU A 407 -14.92 15.02 15.05
C GLU A 407 -14.50 15.14 13.56
N ASN A 408 -14.54 14.03 12.78
CA ASN A 408 -13.98 14.01 11.42
C ASN A 408 -14.61 15.04 10.48
N GLU A 409 -15.94 15.26 10.55
CA GLU A 409 -16.60 16.27 9.69
C GLU A 409 -16.13 17.69 10.03
N TYR A 410 -15.98 17.99 11.32
CA TYR A 410 -15.43 19.26 11.78
C TYR A 410 -13.99 19.43 11.30
N MET A 411 -13.16 18.40 11.46
CA MET A 411 -11.78 18.38 11.01
C MET A 411 -11.66 18.60 9.50
N VAL A 412 -12.44 17.88 8.68
CA VAL A 412 -12.41 18.04 7.21
C VAL A 412 -12.78 19.46 6.81
N ARG A 413 -13.80 20.06 7.44
CA ARG A 413 -14.17 21.46 7.18
C ARG A 413 -13.01 22.40 7.52
N LYS A 414 -12.38 22.24 8.69
CA LYS A 414 -11.23 23.05 9.11
C LYS A 414 -10.00 22.84 8.24
N TRP A 415 -9.75 21.61 7.79
CA TRP A 415 -8.70 21.33 6.82
C TRP A 415 -8.92 22.08 5.50
N ASN A 416 -10.16 22.14 5.02
CA ASN A 416 -10.49 22.91 3.81
C ASN A 416 -10.29 24.42 4.01
N GLU A 417 -10.52 24.97 5.22
CA GLU A 417 -10.15 26.35 5.55
C GLU A 417 -8.63 26.56 5.37
N PHE A 418 -7.79 25.63 5.85
CA PHE A 418 -6.34 25.67 5.61
C PHE A 418 -5.97 25.61 4.12
N VAL A 419 -6.59 24.71 3.36
CA VAL A 419 -6.33 24.58 1.92
C VAL A 419 -6.71 25.87 1.16
N ALA A 420 -7.73 26.60 1.62
CA ALA A 420 -8.19 27.85 1.01
C ALA A 420 -7.45 29.12 1.49
N ALA A 421 -6.75 29.07 2.63
CA ALA A 421 -6.17 30.22 3.33
C ALA A 421 -4.99 30.93 2.65
#